data_AF-A0A928BX59-F1
#
_entry.id   AF-A0A928BX59-F1
#
_cell.length_a   1.000
_cell.length_b   1.000
_cell.length_c   1.000
_cell.angle_alpha   90.00
_cell.angle_beta   90.00
_cell.angle_gamma   90.00
#
_symmetry.space_group_name_H-M   'P 1'
#
loop_
_entity.id
_entity.type
_entity.pdbx_description
1 polymer ?
#
loop_
_entity_poly.entity_id
_entity_poly.type
_entity_poly.pdbx_seq_one_letter_code
_entity_poly.pdbx_strand_id
1 'polypeptide(L)'
;MFQKRIYFVSLTVAVALLCSGCAALHKNVYLPDNKKGTSVVTQWNSNGDYNIKGKTFVLSPADDSIAADDMDFCTFARLVEKSLLFSGAIKASEGQACDMRIMLDYKSCSNSGIKETLPNSKTSPLSSAGYISPTYAYRASMGIITRTTEYNHYVNMYALDSANSESNDTLWSIKAYSLGTPEQLHEVMPFVAYSLRNEYGLSSKGTKKESVFSHDYMFRLYYKNFLNQPNVTDWPECRNSDDDFKVAFVAEYDDETFVCIRKSNGEKGYYSFGPSIYLDVDGERFPGTVVNTDYSLGDKVWNEYGTRYFVFRFPVNVAHEPVIGMYDEDKRGKKGMEWQDIRLK
;
A
#
# COMPACT_ATOMS: atom_id res chain seq x y z
N MET A 1 32.32 -34.86 42.88
CA MET A 1 30.89 -34.55 43.05
C MET A 1 30.48 -33.15 42.55
N PHE A 2 31.39 -32.34 41.98
CA PHE A 2 31.11 -30.97 41.50
C PHE A 2 30.77 -30.84 40.01
N GLN A 3 31.14 -31.81 39.17
CA GLN A 3 30.89 -31.74 37.71
C GLN A 3 29.42 -31.91 37.32
N LYS A 4 28.62 -32.69 38.07
CA LYS A 4 27.20 -32.92 37.73
C LYS A 4 26.29 -31.70 37.96
N ARG A 5 26.72 -30.70 38.73
CA ARG A 5 25.92 -29.49 38.98
C ARG A 5 26.07 -28.43 37.89
N ILE A 6 27.17 -28.42 37.14
CA ILE A 6 27.42 -27.43 36.07
C ILE A 6 26.56 -27.74 34.83
N TYR A 7 26.41 -29.01 34.47
CA TYR A 7 25.56 -29.41 33.34
C TYR A 7 24.08 -29.12 33.56
N PHE A 8 23.60 -29.19 34.82
CA PHE A 8 22.20 -28.92 35.12
C PHE A 8 21.86 -27.42 35.01
N VAL A 9 22.80 -26.52 35.34
CA VAL A 9 22.57 -25.07 35.23
C VAL A 9 22.65 -24.61 33.78
N SER A 10 23.59 -25.13 32.98
CA SER A 10 23.68 -24.81 31.55
C SER A 10 22.47 -25.30 30.74
N LEU A 11 21.91 -26.48 31.05
CA LEU A 11 20.71 -26.97 30.36
C LEU A 11 19.47 -26.13 30.69
N THR A 12 19.34 -25.64 31.93
CA THR A 12 18.19 -24.81 32.33
C THR A 12 18.25 -23.41 31.69
N VAL A 13 19.44 -22.83 31.50
CA VAL A 13 19.61 -21.54 30.79
C VAL A 13 19.37 -21.67 29.28
N ALA A 14 19.76 -22.80 28.67
CA ALA A 14 19.50 -23.05 27.25
C ALA A 14 18.01 -23.28 26.94
N VAL A 15 17.26 -23.92 27.84
CA VAL A 15 15.79 -24.11 27.68
C VAL A 15 15.03 -22.80 27.93
N ALA A 16 15.49 -21.93 28.83
CA ALA A 16 14.88 -20.62 29.04
C ALA A 16 15.07 -19.65 27.86
N LEU A 17 16.19 -19.73 27.13
CA LEU A 17 16.45 -18.94 25.93
C LEU A 17 15.69 -19.44 24.69
N LEU A 18 15.33 -20.72 24.62
CA LEU A 18 14.50 -21.26 23.55
C LEU A 18 13.00 -20.99 23.73
N CYS A 19 12.57 -20.54 24.92
CA CYS A 19 11.16 -20.19 25.20
C CYS A 19 10.86 -18.68 25.16
N SER A 20 11.84 -17.80 24.97
CA SER A 20 11.65 -16.35 24.84
C SER A 20 11.58 -15.84 23.39
N GLY A 21 11.69 -16.73 22.40
CA GLY A 21 11.57 -16.42 20.96
C GLY A 21 10.15 -16.48 20.39
N CYS A 22 9.12 -16.64 21.21
CA CYS A 22 7.73 -16.47 20.78
C CYS A 22 7.41 -14.97 20.64
N ALA A 23 8.05 -14.28 19.70
CA ALA A 23 7.38 -13.19 19.01
C ALA A 23 6.22 -13.86 18.27
N ALA A 24 5.06 -13.91 18.94
CA ALA A 24 3.83 -14.36 18.33
C ALA A 24 3.65 -13.57 17.03
N LEU A 25 3.83 -14.26 15.90
CA LEU A 25 3.48 -13.76 14.60
C LEU A 25 2.04 -13.24 14.71
N HIS A 26 1.86 -11.96 14.40
CA HIS A 26 0.64 -11.18 14.53
C HIS A 26 -0.63 -12.03 14.34
N LYS A 27 -1.29 -12.36 15.45
CA LYS A 27 -2.67 -12.87 15.43
C LYS A 27 -3.55 -11.86 14.70
N ASN A 28 -4.12 -12.32 13.60
CA ASN A 28 -5.33 -11.86 12.94
C ASN A 28 -5.33 -10.39 12.50
N VAL A 29 -4.78 -10.13 11.31
CA VAL A 29 -5.33 -9.06 10.46
C VAL A 29 -6.49 -9.65 9.67
N TYR A 30 -7.58 -9.98 10.38
CA TYR A 30 -8.88 -9.85 9.76
C TYR A 30 -9.03 -8.36 9.44
N LEU A 31 -9.27 -8.01 8.18
CA LEU A 31 -9.84 -6.71 7.82
C LEU A 31 -11.35 -6.93 7.76
N PRO A 32 -12.09 -6.67 8.86
CA PRO A 32 -13.53 -6.69 8.79
C PRO A 32 -13.95 -5.45 7.99
N ASP A 33 -14.81 -5.66 7.00
CA ASP A 33 -15.53 -4.62 6.27
C ASP A 33 -14.67 -3.58 5.52
N ASN A 34 -14.53 -3.79 4.21
CA ASN A 34 -14.19 -2.76 3.19
C ASN A 34 -15.22 -1.61 3.09
N LYS A 35 -15.93 -1.26 4.18
CA LYS A 35 -17.02 -0.29 4.18
C LYS A 35 -16.75 1.00 4.96
N LYS A 36 -15.62 1.15 5.65
CA LYS A 36 -15.30 2.38 6.42
C LYS A 36 -13.81 2.76 6.50
N GLY A 37 -12.99 2.39 5.51
CA GLY A 37 -11.65 2.99 5.38
C GLY A 37 -11.76 4.41 4.82
N THR A 38 -10.99 5.36 5.35
CA THR A 38 -10.74 6.63 4.65
C THR A 38 -10.14 6.25 3.29
N SER A 39 -10.88 6.51 2.22
CA SER A 39 -10.40 6.37 0.84
C SER A 39 -9.83 7.71 0.43
N VAL A 40 -8.51 7.79 0.28
CA VAL A 40 -7.86 8.97 -0.26
C VAL A 40 -7.80 8.82 -1.77
N VAL A 41 -8.51 9.70 -2.47
CA VAL A 41 -8.47 9.76 -3.94
C VAL A 41 -7.34 10.67 -4.32
N THR A 42 -6.25 10.08 -4.79
CA THR A 42 -5.11 10.80 -5.32
C THR A 42 -5.28 10.96 -6.82
N GLN A 43 -5.15 12.17 -7.31
CA GLN A 43 -5.08 12.46 -8.73
C GLN A 43 -3.80 13.20 -9.05
N TRP A 44 -3.08 12.78 -10.08
CA TRP A 44 -1.85 13.46 -10.46
C TRP A 44 -1.62 13.52 -11.97
N ASN A 45 -0.82 14.51 -12.35
CA ASN A 45 -0.21 14.64 -13.67
C ASN A 45 1.29 14.82 -13.46
N SER A 46 2.08 13.98 -14.13
CA SER A 46 3.53 14.03 -14.16
C SER A 46 4.01 14.41 -15.57
N ASN A 47 5.02 15.27 -15.64
CA ASN A 47 5.67 15.65 -16.89
C ASN A 47 7.18 15.48 -16.73
N GLY A 48 7.86 14.95 -17.75
CA GLY A 48 9.28 14.61 -17.77
C GLY A 48 9.53 13.25 -18.42
N ASP A 49 10.74 13.04 -18.91
CA ASP A 49 11.26 11.72 -19.28
C ASP A 49 12.63 11.59 -18.62
N TYR A 50 12.59 11.53 -17.29
CA TYR A 50 13.76 11.59 -16.44
C TYR A 50 13.82 10.33 -15.59
N ASN A 51 14.69 9.40 -15.96
CA ASN A 51 14.91 8.20 -15.17
C ASN A 51 15.61 8.57 -13.85
N ILE A 52 14.84 8.58 -12.76
CA ILE A 52 15.33 8.92 -11.42
C ILE A 52 16.16 7.81 -10.75
N LYS A 53 16.14 6.58 -11.29
CA LYS A 53 16.82 5.44 -10.65
C LYS A 53 18.34 5.70 -10.61
N GLY A 54 18.91 5.66 -9.42
CA GLY A 54 20.32 5.95 -9.16
C GLY A 54 20.69 7.44 -9.17
N LYS A 55 19.71 8.35 -9.31
CA LYS A 55 19.92 9.80 -9.28
C LYS A 55 19.88 10.34 -7.86
N THR A 56 20.75 11.30 -7.59
CA THR A 56 20.88 11.93 -6.28
C THR A 56 19.94 13.12 -6.14
N PHE A 57 19.28 13.27 -4.99
CA PHE A 57 18.32 14.35 -4.77
C PHE A 57 18.48 15.05 -3.41
N VAL A 58 18.03 16.30 -3.37
CA VAL A 58 17.74 17.05 -2.15
C VAL A 58 16.32 17.60 -2.18
N LEU A 59 15.68 17.74 -1.03
CA LEU A 59 14.35 18.34 -0.88
C LEU A 59 14.47 19.75 -0.33
N SER A 60 13.66 20.67 -0.83
CA SER A 60 13.60 22.05 -0.36
C SER A 60 12.15 22.56 -0.40
N PRO A 61 11.77 23.48 0.50
CA PRO A 61 10.47 24.13 0.39
C PRO A 61 10.42 24.94 -0.92
N ALA A 62 9.27 24.94 -1.57
CA ALA A 62 9.06 25.75 -2.77
C ALA A 62 8.76 27.22 -2.46
N ASP A 63 8.32 27.50 -1.23
CA ASP A 63 8.03 28.84 -0.72
C ASP A 63 9.15 29.24 0.24
N ASP A 64 9.88 30.31 -0.11
CA ASP A 64 11.01 30.83 0.69
C ASP A 64 10.59 31.32 2.08
N SER A 65 9.29 31.50 2.34
CA SER A 65 8.76 31.82 3.67
C SER A 65 8.67 30.61 4.61
N ILE A 66 8.72 29.39 4.06
CA ILE A 66 8.75 28.15 4.85
C ILE A 66 10.21 27.83 5.17
N ALA A 67 10.54 27.83 6.45
CA ALA A 67 11.89 27.47 6.89
C ALA A 67 12.15 25.97 6.63
N ALA A 68 13.40 25.61 6.31
CA ALA A 68 13.77 24.22 6.06
C ALA A 68 13.62 23.30 7.28
N ASP A 69 13.57 23.87 8.49
CA ASP A 69 13.30 23.20 9.76
C ASP A 69 11.84 23.29 10.22
N ASP A 70 10.94 23.84 9.38
CA ASP A 70 9.50 23.82 9.64
C ASP A 70 9.02 22.37 9.85
N MET A 71 8.23 22.17 10.89
CA MET A 71 7.82 20.83 11.33
C MET A 71 6.95 20.13 10.28
N ASP A 72 6.08 20.86 9.59
CA ASP A 72 5.18 20.31 8.57
C ASP A 72 5.98 19.99 7.32
N PHE A 73 6.88 20.89 6.90
CA PHE A 73 7.80 20.63 5.80
C PHE A 73 8.65 19.40 6.09
N CYS A 74 9.29 19.31 7.26
CA CYS A 74 10.10 18.15 7.65
C CYS A 74 9.28 16.84 7.61
N THR A 75 8.04 16.88 8.08
CA THR A 75 7.15 15.72 8.08
C THR A 75 6.81 15.27 6.66
N PHE A 76 6.41 16.20 5.79
CA PHE A 76 6.03 15.89 4.42
C PHE A 76 7.22 15.56 3.53
N ALA A 77 8.34 16.25 3.71
CA ALA A 77 9.61 15.94 3.06
C ALA A 77 10.05 14.52 3.38
N ARG A 78 9.93 14.04 4.63
CA ARG A 78 10.23 12.63 4.98
C ARG A 78 9.34 11.62 4.27
N LEU A 79 8.06 11.93 4.06
CA LEU A 79 7.14 11.06 3.34
C LEU A 79 7.50 10.99 1.84
N VAL A 80 7.82 12.13 1.24
CA VAL A 80 8.25 12.24 -0.17
C VAL A 80 9.61 11.58 -0.37
N GLU A 81 10.58 11.83 0.53
CA GLU A 81 11.90 11.20 0.55
C GLU A 81 11.77 9.68 0.53
N LYS A 82 10.95 9.13 1.41
CA LYS A 82 10.70 7.69 1.46
C LYS A 82 10.14 7.13 0.15
N SER A 83 9.28 7.89 -0.51
CA SER A 83 8.69 7.53 -1.80
C SER A 83 9.72 7.60 -2.94
N LEU A 84 10.59 8.61 -2.95
CA LEU A 84 11.68 8.74 -3.91
C LEU A 84 12.74 7.63 -3.76
N LEU A 85 13.10 7.31 -2.51
CA LEU A 85 13.98 6.18 -2.20
C LEU A 85 13.37 4.85 -2.68
N PHE A 86 12.05 4.67 -2.51
CA PHE A 86 11.32 3.52 -3.03
C PHE A 86 11.44 3.42 -4.56
N SER A 87 11.35 4.55 -5.27
CA SER A 87 11.55 4.61 -6.72
C SER A 87 13.01 4.43 -7.17
N GLY A 88 13.94 4.24 -6.23
CA GLY A 88 15.37 4.02 -6.51
C GLY A 88 16.21 5.29 -6.65
N ALA A 89 15.70 6.46 -6.27
CA ALA A 89 16.53 7.66 -6.13
C ALA A 89 17.42 7.56 -4.87
N ILE A 90 18.47 8.37 -4.80
CA ILE A 90 19.46 8.37 -3.71
C ILE A 90 19.42 9.73 -3.03
N LYS A 91 19.30 9.79 -1.71
CA LYS A 91 19.40 11.06 -1.00
C LYS A 91 20.85 11.54 -1.01
N ALA A 92 21.10 12.77 -1.47
CA ALA A 92 22.43 13.37 -1.40
C ALA A 92 22.80 13.71 0.05
N SER A 93 24.08 13.59 0.40
CA SER A 93 24.56 14.05 1.70
C SER A 93 24.58 15.58 1.74
N GLU A 94 24.47 16.16 2.92
CA GLU A 94 24.53 17.61 3.11
C GLU A 94 25.82 18.20 2.49
N GLY A 95 25.66 19.25 1.67
CA GLY A 95 26.77 19.92 0.98
C GLY A 95 27.34 19.19 -0.24
N GLN A 96 26.83 18.01 -0.60
CA GLN A 96 27.21 17.35 -1.86
C GLN A 96 26.43 17.93 -3.04
N ALA A 97 27.08 17.96 -4.21
CA ALA A 97 26.37 18.15 -5.46
C ALA A 97 25.34 17.02 -5.61
N CYS A 98 24.14 17.37 -6.07
CA CYS A 98 23.09 16.41 -6.40
C CYS A 98 22.71 16.55 -7.86
N ASP A 99 22.04 15.54 -8.42
CA ASP A 99 21.50 15.61 -9.78
C ASP A 99 20.25 16.52 -9.81
N MET A 100 19.46 16.51 -8.73
CA MET A 100 18.14 17.15 -8.71
C MET A 100 17.80 17.78 -7.36
N ARG A 101 17.31 19.03 -7.42
CA ARG A 101 16.69 19.71 -6.29
C ARG A 101 15.19 19.66 -6.46
N ILE A 102 14.50 19.03 -5.52
CA ILE A 102 13.06 18.86 -5.55
C ILE A 102 12.42 19.91 -4.65
N MET A 103 11.69 20.83 -5.27
CA MET A 103 10.91 21.87 -4.61
C MET A 103 9.54 21.31 -4.24
N LEU A 104 9.17 21.37 -2.95
CA LEU A 104 7.91 20.86 -2.42
C LEU A 104 6.98 22.02 -2.02
N ASP A 105 5.80 22.11 -2.66
CA ASP A 105 4.70 23.02 -2.30
C ASP A 105 3.52 22.17 -1.82
N TYR A 106 3.02 22.44 -0.62
CA TYR A 106 1.85 21.77 -0.05
C TYR A 106 0.86 22.80 0.49
N LYS A 107 -0.43 22.59 0.22
CA LYS A 107 -1.48 23.50 0.69
C LYS A 107 -2.85 22.85 0.77
N SER A 108 -3.67 23.32 1.69
CA SER A 108 -5.10 23.06 1.73
C SER A 108 -5.84 24.29 1.20
N CYS A 109 -6.61 24.15 0.14
CA CYS A 109 -7.49 25.24 -0.32
C CYS A 109 -8.93 24.76 -0.51
N SER A 110 -9.88 25.61 -0.14
CA SER A 110 -11.29 25.30 -0.28
C SER A 110 -11.67 25.24 -1.75
N ASN A 111 -12.35 24.16 -2.15
CA ASN A 111 -13.22 24.25 -3.30
C ASN A 111 -14.51 24.89 -2.80
N SER A 112 -14.78 26.14 -3.16
CA SER A 112 -16.09 26.73 -2.91
C SER A 112 -17.12 26.07 -3.84
N GLY A 113 -17.59 24.88 -3.45
CA GLY A 113 -18.69 24.15 -4.09
C GLY A 113 -19.61 23.59 -3.00
N ILE A 114 -20.80 24.16 -2.87
CA ILE A 114 -21.79 23.69 -1.89
C ILE A 114 -22.37 22.37 -2.42
N LYS A 115 -22.00 21.24 -1.79
CA LYS A 115 -22.72 19.98 -2.00
C LYS A 115 -23.93 19.94 -1.07
N GLU A 116 -25.11 20.28 -1.60
CA GLU A 116 -26.38 20.04 -0.91
C GLU A 116 -26.68 18.53 -0.96
N THR A 117 -26.57 17.87 0.19
CA THR A 117 -27.01 16.48 0.31
C THR A 117 -28.46 16.49 0.78
N LEU A 118 -29.41 16.29 -0.15
CA LEU A 118 -30.82 16.10 0.22
C LEU A 118 -30.99 14.73 0.89
N PRO A 119 -31.79 14.61 1.96
CA PRO A 119 -32.10 13.31 2.54
C PRO A 119 -32.83 12.46 1.49
N ASN A 120 -32.33 11.25 1.24
CA ASN A 120 -33.04 10.26 0.43
C ASN A 120 -34.43 9.97 1.04
N SER A 121 -35.47 10.56 0.46
CA SER A 121 -36.86 10.16 0.70
C SER A 121 -37.11 8.83 0.00
N LYS A 122 -36.73 7.72 0.63
CA LYS A 122 -37.31 6.42 0.29
C LYS A 122 -38.76 6.41 0.76
N THR A 123 -39.67 6.90 -0.07
CA THR A 123 -41.10 6.61 0.05
C THR A 123 -41.32 5.17 -0.40
N SER A 124 -41.45 4.25 0.57
CA SER A 124 -42.09 2.96 0.28
C SER A 124 -43.57 3.21 -0.04
N PRO A 125 -44.12 2.72 -1.16
CA PRO A 125 -45.56 2.77 -1.37
C PRO A 125 -46.21 1.71 -0.49
N LEU A 126 -46.95 2.14 0.54
CA LEU A 126 -47.83 1.23 1.28
C LEU A 126 -49.11 1.02 0.46
N SER A 127 -49.29 -0.18 -0.06
CA SER A 127 -50.50 -0.61 -0.75
C SER A 127 -51.67 -0.81 0.21
N SER A 128 -52.83 -0.32 -0.24
CA SER A 128 -54.22 -0.75 0.06
C SER A 128 -54.80 -0.60 1.48
N ALA A 129 -55.70 0.39 1.57
CA ALA A 129 -57.08 0.36 2.07
C ALA A 129 -57.39 -0.07 3.52
N GLY A 130 -57.88 0.88 4.32
CA GLY A 130 -58.74 0.60 5.49
C GLY A 130 -58.72 1.68 6.57
N TYR A 131 -59.77 2.51 6.59
CA TYR A 131 -60.33 3.27 7.70
C TYR A 131 -59.45 4.20 8.58
N ILE A 132 -59.93 5.44 8.68
CA ILE A 132 -59.35 6.61 9.33
C ILE A 132 -59.36 6.43 10.87
N SER A 133 -58.21 6.63 11.50
CA SER A 133 -58.10 7.20 12.85
C SER A 133 -57.06 8.31 12.81
N PRO A 134 -57.37 9.55 13.22
CA PRO A 134 -56.42 10.65 13.17
C PRO A 134 -55.50 10.55 14.39
N THR A 135 -54.29 10.01 14.20
CA THR A 135 -53.21 10.20 15.16
C THR A 135 -52.21 11.16 14.55
N TYR A 136 -52.14 12.35 15.13
CA TYR A 136 -51.11 13.35 14.88
C TYR A 136 -49.72 12.71 15.02
N ALA A 137 -49.02 12.55 13.90
CA ALA A 137 -47.57 12.46 13.88
C ALA A 137 -47.05 13.08 12.59
N TYR A 138 -47.22 14.40 12.46
CA TYR A 138 -46.37 15.19 11.58
C TYR A 138 -44.96 15.18 12.17
N ARG A 139 -44.15 14.16 11.85
CA ARG A 139 -42.70 14.33 11.92
C ARG A 139 -42.31 15.13 10.68
N ALA A 140 -42.20 16.44 10.84
CA ALA A 140 -41.35 17.23 9.97
C ALA A 140 -39.97 16.55 9.99
N SER A 141 -39.57 15.93 8.89
CA SER A 141 -38.16 15.67 8.67
C SER A 141 -37.55 17.06 8.47
N MET A 142 -37.03 17.66 9.53
CA MET A 142 -36.13 18.80 9.36
C MET A 142 -34.95 18.25 8.56
N GLY A 143 -34.93 18.54 7.26
CA GLY A 143 -33.76 18.32 6.43
C GLY A 143 -32.65 19.15 7.04
N ILE A 144 -31.72 18.51 7.75
CA ILE A 144 -30.49 19.16 8.16
C ILE A 144 -29.71 19.39 6.87
N ILE A 145 -29.75 20.62 6.35
CA ILE A 145 -28.86 21.04 5.28
C ILE A 145 -27.45 21.01 5.89
N THR A 146 -26.73 19.94 5.60
CA THR A 146 -25.34 19.81 6.05
C THR A 146 -24.46 20.44 4.99
N ARG A 147 -23.98 21.66 5.25
CA ARG A 147 -22.99 22.31 4.38
C ARG A 147 -21.63 21.69 4.66
N THR A 148 -21.21 20.75 3.83
CA THR A 148 -19.83 20.25 3.86
C THR A 148 -19.01 21.08 2.87
N THR A 149 -18.01 21.81 3.37
CA THR A 149 -17.00 22.45 2.51
C THR A 149 -15.91 21.42 2.28
N GLU A 150 -15.70 21.02 1.03
CA GLU A 150 -14.66 20.08 0.63
C GLU A 150 -13.38 20.86 0.31
N TYR A 151 -12.26 20.45 0.89
CA TYR A 151 -10.95 21.06 0.65
C TYR A 151 -10.13 20.16 -0.26
N ASN A 152 -9.39 20.77 -1.18
CA ASN A 152 -8.33 20.08 -1.89
C ASN A 152 -7.04 20.25 -1.10
N HIS A 153 -6.40 19.12 -0.80
CA HIS A 153 -5.05 19.05 -0.31
C HIS A 153 -4.14 18.83 -1.50
N TYR A 154 -3.31 19.81 -1.84
CA TYR A 154 -2.39 19.75 -2.96
C TYR A 154 -0.96 19.47 -2.50
N VAL A 155 -0.25 18.73 -3.34
CA VAL A 155 1.19 18.58 -3.30
C VAL A 155 1.69 18.84 -4.71
N ASN A 156 2.45 19.91 -4.89
CA ASN A 156 3.17 20.16 -6.13
C ASN A 156 4.65 19.89 -5.87
N MET A 157 5.27 19.15 -6.77
CA MET A 157 6.70 18.87 -6.75
C MET A 157 7.30 19.27 -8.08
N TYR A 158 8.44 19.95 -8.02
CA TYR A 158 9.22 20.35 -9.19
C TYR A 158 10.66 19.92 -8.97
N ALA A 159 11.19 19.05 -9.82
CA ALA A 159 12.61 18.72 -9.82
C ALA A 159 13.34 19.65 -10.79
N LEU A 160 14.32 20.37 -10.26
CA LEU A 160 15.19 21.27 -11.00
C LEU A 160 16.57 20.62 -11.18
N ASP A 161 17.19 20.84 -12.33
CA ASP A 161 18.57 20.43 -12.56
C ASP A 161 19.51 21.21 -11.63
N SER A 162 20.23 20.50 -10.77
CA SER A 162 21.15 21.11 -9.81
C SER A 162 22.52 21.46 -10.39
N ALA A 163 22.86 20.95 -11.59
CA ALA A 163 24.09 21.29 -12.29
C ALA A 163 24.03 22.69 -12.92
N ASN A 164 22.83 23.22 -13.18
CA ASN A 164 22.64 24.51 -13.82
C ASN A 164 21.94 25.49 -12.86
N SER A 165 22.70 26.11 -11.95
CA SER A 165 22.14 27.05 -10.97
C SER A 165 21.50 28.30 -11.57
N GLU A 166 21.76 28.58 -12.86
CA GLU A 166 21.22 29.74 -13.58
C GLU A 166 19.96 29.41 -14.41
N SER A 167 19.73 28.14 -14.75
CA SER A 167 18.50 27.72 -15.42
C SER A 167 17.58 27.02 -14.43
N ASN A 168 16.37 27.56 -14.27
CA ASN A 168 15.29 26.85 -13.57
C ASN A 168 14.70 25.74 -14.46
N ASP A 169 15.58 24.95 -15.09
CA ASP A 169 15.20 23.88 -16.00
C ASP A 169 14.54 22.78 -15.18
N THR A 170 13.23 22.66 -15.36
CA THR A 170 12.43 21.64 -14.69
C THR A 170 12.65 20.31 -15.38
N LEU A 171 13.33 19.38 -14.70
CA LEU A 171 13.54 18.00 -15.15
C LEU A 171 12.22 17.24 -15.19
N TRP A 172 11.44 17.37 -14.12
CA TRP A 172 10.09 16.82 -14.04
C TRP A 172 9.24 17.58 -13.03
N SER A 173 7.92 17.45 -13.16
CA SER A 173 6.98 18.01 -12.19
C SER A 173 5.82 17.06 -11.94
N ILE A 174 5.31 17.04 -10.72
CA ILE A 174 4.10 16.30 -10.33
C ILE A 174 3.17 17.27 -9.61
N LYS A 175 1.90 17.27 -10.01
CA LYS A 175 0.82 17.91 -9.24
C LYS A 175 -0.11 16.82 -8.75
N ALA A 176 -0.19 16.62 -7.45
CA ALA A 176 -1.06 15.65 -6.82
C ALA A 176 -2.09 16.33 -5.93
N TYR A 177 -3.30 15.78 -5.84
CA TYR A 177 -4.27 16.25 -4.87
C TYR A 177 -5.19 15.16 -4.33
N SER A 178 -5.77 15.41 -3.16
CA SER A 178 -6.89 14.65 -2.61
C SER A 178 -7.91 15.56 -1.93
N LEU A 179 -9.14 15.06 -1.83
CA LEU A 179 -10.26 15.71 -1.15
C LEU A 179 -10.24 15.38 0.35
N GLY A 180 -10.63 16.33 1.20
CA GLY A 180 -10.72 16.17 2.65
C GLY A 180 -11.31 17.39 3.37
N THR A 181 -11.23 17.39 4.71
CA THR A 181 -11.50 18.55 5.57
C THR A 181 -10.20 19.34 5.79
N PRO A 182 -10.24 20.63 6.15
CA PRO A 182 -9.03 21.46 6.16
C PRO A 182 -7.92 20.96 7.13
N GLU A 183 -8.31 20.21 8.16
CA GLU A 183 -7.42 19.66 9.19
C GLU A 183 -6.76 18.32 8.78
N GLN A 184 -7.17 17.73 7.64
CA GLN A 184 -6.75 16.39 7.22
C GLN A 184 -5.48 16.35 6.38
N LEU A 185 -4.74 17.46 6.22
CA LEU A 185 -3.53 17.45 5.40
C LEU A 185 -2.54 16.37 5.88
N HIS A 186 -2.25 16.28 7.18
CA HIS A 186 -1.37 15.23 7.73
C HIS A 186 -1.92 13.81 7.57
N GLU A 187 -3.24 13.64 7.54
CA GLU A 187 -3.87 12.33 7.32
C GLU A 187 -3.69 11.90 5.85
N VAL A 188 -3.83 12.84 4.91
CA VAL A 188 -3.84 12.60 3.46
C VAL A 188 -2.43 12.44 2.88
N MET A 189 -1.45 13.19 3.38
CA MET A 189 -0.10 13.23 2.82
C MET A 189 0.60 11.87 2.69
N PRO A 190 0.53 10.94 3.67
CA PRO A 190 1.09 9.60 3.52
C PRO A 190 0.53 8.83 2.32
N PHE A 191 -0.76 8.98 2.03
CA PHE A 191 -1.42 8.33 0.90
C PHE A 191 -1.01 8.95 -0.43
N VAL A 192 -0.89 10.28 -0.48
CA VAL A 192 -0.35 10.99 -1.66
C VAL A 192 1.07 10.51 -1.96
N ALA A 193 1.95 10.49 -0.96
CA ALA A 193 3.32 10.01 -1.13
C ALA A 193 3.35 8.54 -1.59
N TYR A 194 2.51 7.68 -1.03
CA TYR A 194 2.39 6.29 -1.47
C TYR A 194 1.94 6.17 -2.93
N SER A 195 0.88 6.86 -3.37
CA SER A 195 0.40 6.78 -4.75
C SER A 195 1.42 7.25 -5.78
N LEU A 196 2.33 8.16 -5.40
CA LEU A 196 3.35 8.72 -6.30
C LEU A 196 4.62 7.86 -6.41
N ARG A 197 4.76 6.79 -5.62
CA ARG A 197 5.99 5.99 -5.48
C ARG A 197 6.58 5.40 -6.77
N ASN A 198 5.81 5.34 -7.85
CA ASN A 198 6.26 4.82 -9.15
C ASN A 198 6.09 5.85 -10.28
N GLU A 199 5.91 7.13 -9.94
CA GLU A 199 5.46 8.16 -10.89
C GLU A 199 6.47 9.31 -11.06
N TYR A 200 7.48 9.38 -10.20
CA TYR A 200 8.54 10.38 -10.27
C TYR A 200 9.35 10.27 -11.57
N GLY A 201 9.54 11.42 -12.24
CA GLY A 201 10.32 11.50 -13.47
C GLY A 201 9.65 10.92 -14.72
N LEU A 202 8.44 10.36 -14.61
CA LEU A 202 7.69 9.81 -15.74
C LEU A 202 6.76 10.83 -16.37
N SER A 203 6.50 10.71 -17.68
CA SER A 203 5.44 11.46 -18.35
C SER A 203 4.14 10.68 -18.23
N SER A 204 3.17 11.25 -17.52
CA SER A 204 1.81 10.73 -17.56
C SER A 204 1.13 11.21 -18.85
N LYS A 205 0.53 10.28 -19.61
CA LYS A 205 -0.30 10.63 -20.80
C LYS A 205 -1.64 11.31 -20.43
N GLY A 206 -1.79 11.78 -19.19
CA GLY A 206 -3.01 12.35 -18.65
C GLY A 206 -3.13 12.14 -17.14
N THR A 207 -4.23 12.63 -16.56
CA THR A 207 -4.49 12.50 -15.12
C THR A 207 -4.70 11.04 -14.73
N LYS A 208 -3.88 10.53 -13.81
CA LYS A 208 -4.11 9.24 -13.15
C LYS A 208 -4.94 9.46 -11.88
N LYS A 209 -5.72 8.44 -11.51
CA LYS A 209 -6.55 8.43 -10.30
C LYS A 209 -6.37 7.11 -9.57
N GLU A 210 -5.98 7.17 -8.31
CA GLU A 210 -5.86 6.00 -7.43
C GLU A 210 -6.61 6.26 -6.12
N SER A 211 -7.36 5.26 -5.66
CA SER A 211 -8.00 5.24 -4.35
C SER A 211 -7.22 4.33 -3.43
N VAL A 212 -6.64 4.89 -2.36
CA VAL A 212 -5.90 4.14 -1.35
C VAL A 212 -6.68 4.15 -0.05
N PHE A 213 -6.83 2.98 0.56
CA PHE A 213 -7.56 2.82 1.82
C PHE A 213 -6.58 2.73 2.99
N SER A 214 -6.91 3.34 4.13
CA SER A 214 -6.08 3.29 5.35
C SER A 214 -5.80 1.88 5.89
N HIS A 215 -6.66 0.93 5.53
CA HIS A 215 -6.50 -0.48 5.87
C HIS A 215 -5.88 -1.32 4.74
N ASP A 216 -5.49 -0.72 3.62
CA ASP A 216 -4.79 -1.44 2.55
C ASP A 216 -3.46 -2.00 3.08
N TYR A 217 -3.23 -3.28 2.82
CA TYR A 217 -2.09 -3.99 3.36
C TYR A 217 -0.76 -3.46 2.79
N MET A 218 -0.70 -3.20 1.49
CA MET A 218 0.50 -2.68 0.84
C MET A 218 0.81 -1.26 1.30
N PHE A 219 -0.22 -0.43 1.48
CA PHE A 219 -0.02 0.89 2.08
C PHE A 219 0.59 0.79 3.49
N ARG A 220 0.11 -0.13 4.34
CA ARG A 220 0.67 -0.32 5.69
C ARG A 220 2.12 -0.82 5.66
N LEU A 221 2.46 -1.73 4.76
CA LEU A 221 3.83 -2.23 4.59
C LEU A 221 4.76 -1.13 4.08
N TYR A 222 4.32 -0.34 3.10
CA TYR A 222 5.01 0.87 2.66
C TYR A 222 5.23 1.82 3.83
N TYR A 223 4.16 2.17 4.56
CA TYR A 223 4.22 3.13 5.67
C TYR A 223 5.17 2.67 6.78
N LYS A 224 5.30 1.36 7.02
CA LYS A 224 6.27 0.77 7.95
C LYS A 224 7.68 0.58 7.40
N ASN A 225 7.94 0.98 6.15
CA ASN A 225 9.24 0.85 5.47
C ASN A 225 9.65 -0.61 5.21
N PHE A 226 8.68 -1.53 5.17
CA PHE A 226 8.93 -2.94 4.88
C PHE A 226 9.25 -3.15 3.40
N LEU A 227 8.50 -2.51 2.49
CA LEU A 227 8.70 -2.70 1.05
C LEU A 227 10.02 -2.12 0.51
N ASN A 228 10.69 -1.26 1.29
CA ASN A 228 11.98 -0.66 0.96
C ASN A 228 13.17 -1.51 1.42
N GLN A 229 12.94 -2.66 2.05
CA GLN A 229 14.03 -3.53 2.50
C GLN A 229 14.70 -4.19 1.28
N PRO A 230 16.03 -4.39 1.29
CA PRO A 230 16.77 -4.93 0.15
C PRO A 230 16.37 -6.36 -0.22
N ASN A 231 15.88 -7.13 0.76
CA ASN A 231 15.38 -8.50 0.63
C ASN A 231 13.90 -8.57 0.23
N VAL A 232 13.30 -7.46 -0.24
CA VAL A 232 11.90 -7.38 -0.64
C VAL A 232 11.77 -6.88 -2.07
N THR A 233 11.24 -7.74 -2.92
CA THR A 233 10.79 -7.40 -4.28
C THR A 233 9.29 -7.15 -4.27
N ASP A 234 8.87 -5.90 -4.40
CA ASP A 234 7.46 -5.55 -4.55
C ASP A 234 7.04 -5.50 -6.02
N TRP A 235 5.78 -5.88 -6.28
CA TRP A 235 5.17 -5.95 -7.62
C TRP A 235 6.09 -6.51 -8.71
N PRO A 236 6.70 -7.69 -8.48
CA PRO A 236 7.61 -8.27 -9.47
C PRO A 236 6.89 -8.48 -10.80
N GLU A 237 7.65 -8.28 -11.87
CA GLU A 237 7.21 -8.73 -13.19
C GLU A 237 7.04 -10.25 -13.15
N CYS A 238 5.88 -10.72 -13.58
CA CYS A 238 5.58 -12.14 -13.70
C CYS A 238 4.54 -12.36 -14.79
N ARG A 239 4.55 -13.55 -15.40
CA ARG A 239 3.48 -14.05 -16.25
C ARG A 239 2.46 -14.74 -15.35
N ASN A 240 1.20 -14.31 -15.41
CA ASN A 240 0.13 -14.91 -14.63
C ASN A 240 -0.98 -15.45 -15.54
N SER A 241 -1.52 -16.60 -15.15
CA SER A 241 -2.74 -17.20 -15.71
C SER A 241 -4.05 -16.45 -15.40
N ASP A 242 -4.07 -15.59 -14.37
CA ASP A 242 -5.29 -14.91 -13.90
C ASP A 242 -5.04 -13.43 -13.60
N ASP A 243 -5.72 -12.52 -14.32
CA ASP A 243 -5.56 -11.06 -14.17
C ASP A 243 -6.00 -10.51 -12.80
N ASP A 244 -6.90 -11.21 -12.09
CA ASP A 244 -7.40 -10.81 -10.79
C ASP A 244 -6.36 -11.01 -9.69
N PHE A 245 -5.50 -12.01 -9.84
CA PHE A 245 -4.46 -12.31 -8.87
C PHE A 245 -3.13 -11.72 -9.36
N LYS A 246 -2.32 -11.16 -8.48
CA LYS A 246 -0.98 -10.64 -8.84
C LYS A 246 -0.03 -10.84 -7.68
N VAL A 247 1.23 -11.11 -7.96
CA VAL A 247 2.26 -11.07 -6.93
C VAL A 247 2.43 -9.62 -6.48
N ALA A 248 2.13 -9.36 -5.21
CA ALA A 248 2.23 -8.05 -4.59
C ALA A 248 3.63 -7.81 -4.02
N PHE A 249 4.23 -8.83 -3.42
CA PHE A 249 5.66 -8.83 -3.08
C PHE A 249 6.19 -10.25 -2.89
N VAL A 250 7.51 -10.38 -2.98
CA VAL A 250 8.33 -11.51 -2.52
C VAL A 250 9.31 -10.97 -1.49
N ALA A 251 9.42 -11.63 -0.35
CA ALA A 251 10.33 -11.25 0.73
C ALA A 251 11.13 -12.47 1.21
N GLU A 252 12.42 -12.29 1.40
CA GLU A 252 13.34 -13.36 1.82
C GLU A 252 13.76 -13.17 3.26
N TYR A 253 13.62 -14.19 4.10
CA TYR A 253 14.05 -14.14 5.51
C TYR A 253 14.72 -15.44 5.89
N ASP A 254 15.98 -15.37 6.32
CA ASP A 254 16.77 -16.51 6.77
C ASP A 254 16.81 -17.67 5.76
N ASP A 255 16.07 -18.75 6.00
CA ASP A 255 15.95 -19.93 5.15
C ASP A 255 14.57 -20.01 4.43
N GLU A 256 13.82 -18.90 4.41
CA GLU A 256 12.43 -18.86 3.98
C GLU A 256 12.13 -17.76 2.97
N THR A 257 11.08 -18.01 2.18
CA THR A 257 10.54 -17.06 1.21
C THR A 257 9.08 -16.84 1.48
N PHE A 258 8.68 -15.57 1.47
CA PHE A 258 7.30 -15.14 1.64
C PHE A 258 6.81 -14.54 0.33
N VAL A 259 5.78 -15.12 -0.26
CA VAL A 259 5.13 -14.57 -1.45
C VAL A 259 3.75 -14.05 -1.07
N CYS A 260 3.50 -12.77 -1.31
CA CYS A 260 2.20 -12.18 -1.15
C CYS A 260 1.47 -12.09 -2.49
N ILE A 261 0.31 -12.73 -2.58
CA ILE A 261 -0.62 -12.61 -3.70
C ILE A 261 -1.70 -11.60 -3.34
N ARG A 262 -1.84 -10.57 -4.17
CA ARG A 262 -2.99 -9.68 -4.16
C ARG A 262 -4.08 -10.25 -5.05
N LYS A 263 -5.31 -10.28 -4.54
CA LYS A 263 -6.52 -10.39 -5.36
C LYS A 263 -7.16 -9.00 -5.52
N SER A 264 -7.29 -8.55 -6.77
CA SER A 264 -7.97 -7.32 -7.14
C SER A 264 -9.50 -7.46 -7.05
N ASN A 265 -10.19 -6.32 -7.01
CA ASN A 265 -11.66 -6.24 -6.93
C ASN A 265 -12.33 -6.99 -8.09
N GLY A 266 -12.61 -8.28 -7.88
CA GLY A 266 -13.40 -9.09 -8.80
C GLY A 266 -14.89 -9.04 -8.47
N GLU A 267 -15.71 -9.63 -9.33
CA GLU A 267 -17.11 -9.87 -9.04
C GLU A 267 -17.28 -10.65 -7.73
N LYS A 268 -18.45 -10.49 -7.10
CA LYS A 268 -18.79 -11.32 -5.93
C LYS A 268 -18.82 -12.78 -6.38
N GLY A 269 -18.11 -13.63 -5.66
CA GLY A 269 -18.00 -15.04 -6.01
C GLY A 269 -17.15 -15.80 -5.02
N TYR A 270 -16.99 -17.09 -5.27
CA TYR A 270 -16.06 -17.92 -4.52
C TYR A 270 -14.78 -18.08 -5.31
N TYR A 271 -13.65 -18.00 -4.63
CA TYR A 271 -12.36 -18.48 -5.13
C TYR A 271 -11.75 -19.40 -4.07
N SER A 272 -10.77 -20.18 -4.47
CA SER A 272 -10.00 -21.04 -3.57
C SER A 272 -8.62 -21.18 -4.15
N PHE A 273 -7.59 -21.10 -3.31
CA PHE A 273 -6.33 -21.77 -3.62
C PHE A 273 -6.57 -23.27 -3.43
N GLY A 274 -6.00 -24.08 -4.31
CA GLY A 274 -5.95 -25.52 -4.17
C GLY A 274 -5.33 -25.96 -2.84
N PRO A 275 -5.47 -27.25 -2.48
CA PRO A 275 -4.87 -27.80 -1.26
C PRO A 275 -3.34 -27.80 -1.27
N SER A 276 -2.72 -27.60 -2.42
CA SER A 276 -1.27 -27.58 -2.57
C SER A 276 -0.86 -26.34 -3.35
N ILE A 277 0.06 -25.59 -2.75
CA ILE A 277 0.75 -24.48 -3.38
C ILE A 277 2.24 -24.72 -3.22
N TYR A 278 3.03 -24.42 -4.24
CA TYR A 278 4.47 -24.60 -4.17
C TYR A 278 5.21 -23.52 -4.93
N LEU A 279 6.44 -23.29 -4.49
CA LEU A 279 7.44 -22.52 -5.19
C LEU A 279 8.29 -23.48 -6.02
N ASP A 280 8.51 -23.16 -7.28
CA ASP A 280 9.43 -23.85 -8.17
C ASP A 280 10.69 -23.01 -8.30
N VAL A 281 11.80 -23.58 -7.85
CA VAL A 281 13.12 -22.95 -7.87
C VAL A 281 14.05 -23.94 -8.55
N ASP A 282 14.57 -23.59 -9.72
CA ASP A 282 15.42 -24.46 -10.53
C ASP A 282 14.86 -25.88 -10.77
N GLY A 283 13.53 -26.01 -10.88
CA GLY A 283 12.85 -27.29 -11.10
C GLY A 283 12.59 -28.08 -9.82
N GLU A 284 13.05 -27.62 -8.66
CA GLU A 284 12.72 -28.17 -7.35
C GLU A 284 11.47 -27.50 -6.77
N ARG A 285 10.58 -28.30 -6.18
CA ARG A 285 9.29 -27.84 -5.65
C ARG A 285 9.29 -27.77 -4.14
N PHE A 286 9.02 -26.58 -3.60
CA PHE A 286 8.94 -26.31 -2.18
C PHE A 286 7.49 -26.01 -1.78
N PRO A 287 6.85 -26.84 -0.93
CA PRO A 287 5.45 -26.63 -0.56
C PRO A 287 5.28 -25.39 0.32
N GLY A 288 4.22 -24.62 0.07
CA GLY A 288 3.89 -23.41 0.79
C GLY A 288 2.80 -23.59 1.84
N THR A 289 2.77 -22.69 2.81
CA THR A 289 1.72 -22.58 3.83
C THR A 289 1.18 -21.15 3.89
N VAL A 290 -0.11 -20.97 4.17
CA VAL A 290 -0.72 -19.65 4.35
C VAL A 290 -0.41 -19.15 5.77
N VAL A 291 0.06 -17.90 5.92
CA VAL A 291 0.49 -17.37 7.24
C VAL A 291 -0.32 -16.20 7.77
N ASN A 292 -1.06 -15.48 6.94
CA ASN A 292 -1.67 -14.20 7.34
C ASN A 292 -3.21 -14.19 7.30
N THR A 293 -3.86 -15.36 7.25
CA THR A 293 -5.32 -15.45 7.14
C THR A 293 -5.89 -16.63 7.91
N ASP A 294 -7.17 -16.55 8.28
CA ASP A 294 -7.92 -17.72 8.79
C ASP A 294 -8.36 -18.67 7.65
N TYR A 295 -7.76 -18.55 6.46
CA TYR A 295 -8.01 -19.44 5.33
C TYR A 295 -7.07 -20.63 5.35
N SER A 296 -7.63 -21.81 5.10
CA SER A 296 -6.85 -23.01 4.81
C SER A 296 -6.77 -23.21 3.30
N LEU A 297 -5.65 -23.76 2.83
CA LEU A 297 -5.52 -24.21 1.45
C LEU A 297 -6.63 -25.24 1.12
N GLY A 298 -7.25 -25.11 -0.04
CA GLY A 298 -8.36 -25.95 -0.49
C GLY A 298 -9.76 -25.51 -0.03
N ASP A 299 -9.86 -24.53 0.88
CA ASP A 299 -11.15 -23.98 1.31
C ASP A 299 -11.68 -22.93 0.33
N LYS A 300 -13.01 -22.90 0.17
CA LYS A 300 -13.65 -21.84 -0.59
C LYS A 300 -13.72 -20.57 0.24
N VAL A 301 -13.22 -19.49 -0.34
CA VAL A 301 -13.26 -18.16 0.24
C VAL A 301 -14.30 -17.34 -0.51
N TRP A 302 -15.24 -16.77 0.25
CA TRP A 302 -16.18 -15.81 -0.31
C TRP A 302 -15.49 -14.47 -0.58
N ASN A 303 -15.57 -14.03 -1.84
CA ASN A 303 -15.14 -12.72 -2.28
C ASN A 303 -16.23 -11.69 -2.00
N GLU A 304 -15.92 -10.76 -1.11
CA GLU A 304 -16.65 -9.51 -0.98
C GLU A 304 -15.93 -8.43 -1.78
N TYR A 305 -16.59 -7.29 -2.04
CA TYR A 305 -15.94 -6.18 -2.73
C TYR A 305 -14.65 -5.77 -2.01
N GLY A 306 -13.61 -5.48 -2.80
CA GLY A 306 -12.35 -4.92 -2.33
C GLY A 306 -11.14 -5.82 -2.59
N THR A 307 -9.97 -5.31 -2.23
CA THR A 307 -8.68 -5.96 -2.49
C THR A 307 -8.32 -6.85 -1.29
N ARG A 308 -7.77 -8.03 -1.56
CA ARG A 308 -7.30 -8.98 -0.53
C ARG A 308 -5.86 -9.39 -0.77
N TYR A 309 -5.19 -9.80 0.29
CA TYR A 309 -3.78 -10.18 0.28
C TYR A 309 -3.57 -11.50 1.01
N PHE A 310 -2.93 -12.45 0.34
CA PHE A 310 -2.60 -13.78 0.84
C PHE A 310 -1.09 -13.89 0.90
N VAL A 311 -0.53 -14.17 2.06
CA VAL A 311 0.90 -14.37 2.24
C VAL A 311 1.13 -15.85 2.45
N PHE A 312 1.95 -16.40 1.57
CA PHE A 312 2.41 -17.77 1.60
C PHE A 312 3.85 -17.80 2.06
N ARG A 313 4.18 -18.74 2.93
CA ARG A 313 5.51 -19.03 3.43
C ARG A 313 6.00 -20.32 2.82
N PHE A 314 7.21 -20.30 2.27
CA PHE A 314 7.90 -21.42 1.66
C PHE A 314 9.22 -21.68 2.40
N PRO A 315 9.55 -22.94 2.72
CA PRO A 315 10.77 -23.31 3.45
C PRO A 315 11.98 -23.40 2.51
N VAL A 316 12.23 -22.32 1.77
CA VAL A 316 13.37 -22.15 0.86
C VAL A 316 13.72 -20.67 0.81
N ASN A 317 15.00 -20.33 0.73
CA ASN A 317 15.45 -18.98 0.45
C ASN A 317 15.84 -18.85 -1.02
N VAL A 318 15.30 -17.84 -1.70
CA VAL A 318 15.50 -17.56 -3.13
C VAL A 318 16.42 -16.38 -3.41
N ALA A 319 17.20 -15.91 -2.44
CA ALA A 319 18.09 -14.74 -2.56
C ALA A 319 19.13 -14.81 -3.68
N HIS A 320 19.38 -15.99 -4.22
CA HIS A 320 20.32 -16.21 -5.33
C HIS A 320 19.62 -16.42 -6.67
N GLU A 321 18.29 -16.38 -6.68
CA GLU A 321 17.46 -16.74 -7.81
C GLU A 321 16.91 -15.48 -8.48
N PRO A 322 17.31 -15.16 -9.72
CA PRO A 322 16.80 -13.98 -10.40
C PRO A 322 15.32 -14.16 -10.81
N VAL A 323 14.86 -15.41 -10.89
CA VAL A 323 13.56 -15.78 -11.43
C VAL A 323 13.03 -17.01 -10.71
N ILE A 324 11.79 -16.95 -10.19
CA ILE A 324 11.12 -18.08 -9.53
C ILE A 324 9.73 -18.35 -10.13
N GLY A 325 9.20 -19.55 -9.93
CA GLY A 325 7.83 -19.91 -10.29
C GLY A 325 6.98 -20.19 -9.04
N MET A 326 5.68 -19.90 -9.10
CA MET A 326 4.73 -20.28 -8.06
C MET A 326 3.48 -20.88 -8.69
N TYR A 327 3.01 -21.98 -8.13
CA TYR A 327 1.93 -22.78 -8.71
C TYR A 327 0.95 -23.25 -7.65
N ASP A 328 -0.31 -23.24 -8.02
CA ASP A 328 -1.42 -23.81 -7.29
C ASP A 328 -1.87 -25.12 -7.96
N GLU A 329 -2.18 -26.15 -7.18
CA GLU A 329 -2.67 -27.44 -7.66
C GLU A 329 -3.96 -27.85 -6.94
N ASP A 330 -4.95 -28.31 -7.70
CA ASP A 330 -6.20 -28.82 -7.15
C ASP A 330 -6.02 -30.20 -6.48
N LYS A 331 -7.08 -30.71 -5.83
CA LYS A 331 -7.08 -32.04 -5.17
C LYS A 331 -6.78 -33.21 -6.11
N ARG A 332 -6.80 -33.01 -7.42
CA ARG A 332 -6.56 -34.01 -8.47
C ARG A 332 -5.19 -33.81 -9.13
N GLY A 333 -4.36 -32.89 -8.61
CA GLY A 333 -3.07 -32.52 -9.19
C GLY A 333 -3.20 -31.77 -10.52
N LYS A 334 -4.38 -31.21 -10.83
CA LYS A 334 -4.52 -30.34 -11.99
C LYS A 334 -4.01 -28.96 -11.62
N LYS A 335 -3.24 -28.36 -12.54
CA LYS A 335 -2.77 -26.99 -12.42
C LYS A 335 -3.96 -26.04 -12.24
N GLY A 336 -3.93 -25.31 -11.11
CA GLY A 336 -4.76 -24.16 -10.83
C GLY A 336 -4.11 -22.90 -11.39
N MET A 337 -3.93 -21.89 -10.54
CA MET A 337 -3.23 -20.66 -10.88
C MET A 337 -1.72 -20.87 -10.99
N GLU A 338 -1.07 -20.13 -11.89
CA GLU A 338 0.38 -20.09 -12.03
C GLU A 338 0.91 -18.66 -12.18
N TRP A 339 2.00 -18.38 -11.47
CA TRP A 339 2.81 -17.18 -11.55
C TRP A 339 4.21 -17.59 -12.01
N GLN A 340 4.47 -17.48 -13.30
CA GLN A 340 5.73 -17.86 -13.92
C GLN A 340 6.65 -16.65 -14.05
N ASP A 341 7.94 -16.92 -14.08
CA ASP A 341 9.01 -15.95 -14.26
C ASP A 341 8.90 -14.74 -13.30
N ILE A 342 8.65 -14.98 -12.02
CA ILE A 342 8.62 -13.92 -11.01
C ILE A 342 10.05 -13.38 -10.86
N ARG A 343 10.30 -12.17 -11.38
CA ARG A 343 11.62 -11.53 -11.39
C ARG A 343 11.91 -10.81 -10.08
N LEU A 344 13.01 -11.17 -9.43
CA LEU A 344 13.46 -10.55 -8.18
C LEU A 344 14.42 -9.37 -8.45
N LYS A 345 14.56 -8.47 -7.45
CA LYS A 345 15.36 -7.22 -7.54
C LYS A 345 16.86 -7.43 -7.67
#